data_AF-G6XIJ0-F1
#
_entry.id   AF-G6XIJ0-F1
#
_cell.length_a   1.000
_cell.length_b   1.000
_cell.length_c   1.000
_cell.angle_alpha   90.00
_cell.angle_beta   90.00
_cell.angle_gamma   90.00
#
_symmetry.space_group_name_H-M   'P 1'
#
loop_
_entity.id
_entity.type
_entity.pdbx_description
1 polymer ?
#
loop_
_entity_poly.entity_id
_entity_poly.type
_entity_poly.pdbx_seq_one_letter_code
_entity_poly.pdbx_strand_id
1 'polypeptide(L)'
;MTKHTVSLASSSDFAGWRAWSRELLNQQVPSNAIEWKIEPPADLYAPQASRTLPEAPSTVRVPRAMGKLFPAIFASDTTERFSLLYQYLEHLQKQTPVPDHLLAQLQTLARNAEDIILSFRALMPDGHLPGWQPITSDHAASIIDSQASLLPNLRLGPWAVSAPERTLSWDGQELRFGPPLETTPSSPEDCIAAIRAATTAGPGNSYWQAPLPARLHPEPEDVRQANALSELRALALDCTFCDLCKPATRTVSGEGTPGSKLLFVGEQPGDQEDLQGRPFVGPAGQLFDRAFQEAGGDRDRTWITNAVKHFKFVPRNHRRIHQKPDTAEIQSCAPWLSAERRILRPRVTVMLGVTGASAVLGRPVTISRERSRFIELEDGSTGIVTVHPSYLLRLPDPEAKAREYTKFVTDLRMAISALAE
;
A
#
# COMPACT_ATOMS: atom_id res chain seq x y z
N MET A 1 -38.11 27.79 -7.57
CA MET A 1 -37.88 26.38 -7.95
C MET A 1 -37.83 25.57 -6.68
N THR A 2 -38.61 24.49 -6.59
CA THR A 2 -38.58 23.57 -5.44
C THR A 2 -37.24 22.83 -5.48
N LYS A 3 -36.43 22.94 -4.42
CA LYS A 3 -35.19 22.16 -4.31
C LYS A 3 -35.52 20.71 -3.97
N HIS A 4 -34.86 19.77 -4.65
CA HIS A 4 -34.87 18.35 -4.32
C HIS A 4 -33.78 18.09 -3.27
N THR A 5 -34.19 17.81 -2.03
CA THR A 5 -33.25 17.42 -0.98
C THR A 5 -32.98 15.92 -1.06
N VAL A 6 -31.71 15.53 -1.10
CA VAL A 6 -31.27 14.13 -1.10
C VAL A 6 -30.38 13.88 0.11
N SER A 7 -30.78 12.91 0.92
CA SER A 7 -30.06 12.54 2.13
C SER A 7 -29.23 11.26 1.90
N LEU A 8 -27.93 11.35 2.17
CA LEU A 8 -26.97 10.26 2.15
C LEU A 8 -26.70 9.78 3.58
N ALA A 9 -26.52 8.47 3.77
CA ALA A 9 -26.37 7.90 5.11
C ALA A 9 -25.00 8.19 5.75
N SER A 10 -24.00 8.50 4.92
CA SER A 10 -22.66 8.90 5.36
C SER A 10 -21.94 9.65 4.25
N SER A 11 -20.80 10.26 4.58
CA SER A 11 -19.88 10.87 3.61
C SER A 11 -19.32 9.88 2.57
N SER A 12 -19.43 8.57 2.84
CA SER A 12 -18.90 7.50 1.99
C SER A 12 -19.98 6.72 1.25
N ASP A 13 -21.24 7.17 1.31
CA ASP A 13 -22.41 6.46 0.77
C ASP A 13 -22.48 6.50 -0.76
N PHE A 14 -21.54 5.81 -1.42
CA PHE A 14 -21.47 5.73 -2.87
C PHE A 14 -22.68 5.04 -3.48
N ALA A 15 -23.18 3.98 -2.85
CA ALA A 15 -24.36 3.28 -3.34
C ALA A 15 -25.60 4.18 -3.33
N GLY A 16 -25.81 4.94 -2.24
CA GLY A 16 -26.89 5.91 -2.12
C GLY A 16 -26.77 7.04 -3.12
N TRP A 17 -25.59 7.67 -3.22
CA TRP A 17 -25.34 8.73 -4.20
C TRP A 17 -25.56 8.25 -5.64
N ARG A 18 -25.09 7.04 -5.97
CA ARG A 18 -25.26 6.45 -7.30
C ARG A 18 -26.73 6.18 -7.62
N ALA A 19 -27.49 5.64 -6.67
CA ALA A 19 -28.91 5.34 -6.87
C ALA A 19 -29.71 6.63 -7.10
N TRP A 20 -29.55 7.61 -6.22
CA TRP A 20 -30.24 8.91 -6.35
C TRP A 20 -29.82 9.69 -7.58
N SER A 21 -28.52 9.69 -7.94
CA SER A 21 -28.06 10.35 -9.16
C SER A 21 -28.74 9.77 -10.40
N ARG A 22 -28.90 8.44 -10.48
CA ARG A 22 -29.62 7.80 -11.58
C ARG A 22 -31.09 8.22 -11.61
N GLU A 23 -31.78 8.18 -10.48
CA GLU A 23 -33.18 8.58 -10.38
C GLU A 23 -33.38 10.03 -10.87
N LEU A 24 -32.60 10.96 -10.34
CA LEU A 24 -32.70 12.39 -10.67
C LEU A 24 -32.35 12.68 -12.13
N LEU A 25 -31.35 11.99 -12.70
CA LEU A 25 -31.03 12.08 -14.13
C LEU A 25 -32.19 11.56 -15.00
N ASN A 26 -32.85 10.46 -14.62
CA ASN A 26 -34.02 9.96 -15.34
C ASN A 26 -35.20 10.95 -15.28
N GLN A 27 -35.36 11.63 -14.14
CA GLN A 27 -36.34 12.70 -13.95
C GLN A 27 -35.92 14.05 -14.58
N GLN A 28 -34.71 14.13 -15.15
CA GLN A 28 -34.14 15.35 -15.73
C GLN A 28 -34.08 16.53 -14.75
N VAL A 29 -33.85 16.26 -13.46
CA VAL A 29 -33.69 17.30 -12.43
C VAL A 29 -32.38 18.06 -12.67
N PRO A 30 -32.39 19.39 -12.81
CA PRO A 30 -31.17 20.14 -13.04
C PRO A 30 -30.28 20.15 -11.80
N SER A 31 -28.96 20.10 -11.98
CA SER A 31 -27.97 20.07 -10.89
C SER A 31 -28.13 21.18 -9.86
N ASN A 32 -28.51 22.39 -10.29
CA ASN A 32 -28.73 23.55 -9.42
C ASN A 32 -30.02 23.49 -8.58
N ALA A 33 -30.90 22.51 -8.83
CA ALA A 33 -32.12 22.28 -8.07
C ALA A 33 -31.96 21.17 -7.03
N ILE A 34 -30.77 20.60 -6.85
CA ILE A 34 -30.50 19.50 -5.92
C ILE A 34 -29.71 20.00 -4.72
N GLU A 35 -30.11 19.58 -3.52
CA GLU A 35 -29.40 19.81 -2.28
C GLU A 35 -29.00 18.46 -1.67
N TRP A 36 -27.70 18.17 -1.65
CA TRP A 36 -27.16 16.95 -1.05
C TRP A 36 -26.87 17.17 0.44
N LYS A 37 -27.34 16.25 1.29
CA LYS A 37 -27.11 16.26 2.73
C LYS A 37 -26.58 14.92 3.21
N ILE A 38 -25.85 14.95 4.31
CA ILE A 38 -25.44 13.75 5.05
C ILE A 38 -26.31 13.69 6.30
N GLU A 39 -27.17 12.68 6.39
CA GLU A 39 -28.10 12.45 7.50
C GLU A 39 -28.01 10.97 7.91
N PRO A 40 -27.11 10.64 8.85
CA PRO A 40 -26.90 9.26 9.30
C PRO A 40 -28.16 8.66 9.94
N PRO A 41 -28.58 7.45 9.52
CA PRO A 41 -29.68 6.74 10.17
C PRO A 41 -29.23 6.16 11.51
N ALA A 42 -30.18 5.91 12.42
CA ALA A 42 -29.90 5.38 13.75
C ALA A 42 -29.25 3.98 13.71
N ASP A 43 -29.50 3.21 12.66
CA ASP A 43 -28.99 1.85 12.46
C ASP A 43 -27.73 1.78 11.57
N LEU A 44 -27.07 2.92 11.30
CA LEU A 44 -25.91 3.01 10.40
C LEU A 44 -24.84 1.93 10.64
N TYR A 45 -24.54 1.63 11.90
CA TYR A 45 -23.52 0.66 12.30
C TYR A 45 -24.08 -0.71 12.70
N ALA A 46 -25.40 -0.95 12.60
CA ALA A 46 -25.97 -2.23 12.97
C ALA A 46 -25.41 -3.38 12.08
N PRO A 47 -25.03 -4.54 12.63
CA PRO A 47 -24.37 -5.61 11.86
C PRO A 47 -25.10 -6.05 10.58
N GLN A 48 -26.44 -5.97 10.58
CA GLN A 48 -27.31 -6.38 9.47
C GLN A 48 -28.24 -5.24 9.01
N ALA A 49 -27.76 -4.00 9.07
CA ALA A 49 -28.54 -2.84 8.65
C ALA A 49 -28.97 -2.95 7.18
N SER A 50 -30.26 -2.76 6.92
CA SER A 50 -30.87 -2.83 5.59
C SER A 50 -31.49 -1.49 5.23
N ARG A 51 -31.42 -1.13 3.95
CA ARG A 51 -32.04 0.09 3.43
C ARG A 51 -32.59 -0.14 2.04
N THR A 52 -33.58 0.66 1.67
CA THR A 52 -34.13 0.68 0.31
C THR A 52 -33.59 1.90 -0.42
N LEU A 53 -33.05 1.70 -1.62
CA LEU A 53 -32.57 2.77 -2.51
C LEU A 53 -33.45 2.82 -3.77
N PRO A 54 -33.57 3.98 -4.43
CA PRO A 54 -34.24 4.07 -5.72
C PRO A 54 -33.61 3.15 -6.77
N GLU A 55 -34.44 2.53 -7.59
CA GLU A 55 -34.02 1.67 -8.69
C GLU A 55 -34.28 2.36 -10.03
N ALA A 56 -33.26 3.02 -10.56
CA ALA A 56 -33.31 3.68 -11.86
C ALA A 56 -32.23 3.15 -12.81
N PRO A 57 -32.52 3.03 -14.12
CA PRO A 57 -31.53 2.61 -15.10
C PRO A 57 -30.43 3.66 -15.26
N SER A 58 -29.23 3.21 -15.65
CA SER A 58 -28.14 4.12 -15.99
C SER A 58 -28.38 4.77 -17.34
N THR A 59 -28.41 6.09 -17.41
CA THR A 59 -28.60 6.87 -18.65
C THR A 59 -27.29 7.43 -19.22
N VAL A 60 -26.18 7.26 -18.49
CA VAL A 60 -24.88 7.86 -18.80
C VAL A 60 -23.77 6.82 -18.85
N ARG A 61 -22.77 7.05 -19.71
CA ARG A 61 -21.52 6.29 -19.77
C ARG A 61 -20.35 7.20 -19.42
N VAL A 62 -19.70 6.91 -18.29
CA VAL A 62 -18.55 7.70 -17.81
C VAL A 62 -17.29 7.33 -18.62
N PRO A 63 -16.57 8.30 -19.19
CA PRO A 63 -15.30 8.06 -19.87
C PRO A 63 -14.25 7.44 -18.94
N ARG A 64 -13.38 6.57 -19.48
CA ARG A 64 -12.35 5.87 -18.68
C ARG A 64 -11.43 6.82 -17.91
N ALA A 65 -11.08 7.98 -18.50
CA ALA A 65 -10.25 8.98 -17.85
C ALA A 65 -10.91 9.51 -16.56
N MET A 66 -12.19 9.88 -16.61
CA MET A 66 -12.94 10.29 -15.42
C MET A 66 -13.16 9.12 -14.46
N GLY A 67 -13.40 7.91 -14.98
CA GLY A 67 -13.56 6.71 -14.14
C GLY A 67 -12.36 6.41 -13.25
N LYS A 68 -11.14 6.83 -13.62
CA LYS A 68 -9.95 6.73 -12.76
C LYS A 68 -9.94 7.74 -11.61
N LEU A 69 -10.39 8.97 -11.87
CA LEU A 69 -10.41 10.05 -10.87
C LEU A 69 -11.62 9.96 -9.94
N PHE A 70 -12.72 9.39 -10.43
CA PHE A 70 -14.00 9.35 -9.74
C PHE A 70 -13.90 8.86 -8.28
N PRO A 71 -13.21 7.74 -7.97
CA PRO A 71 -13.09 7.28 -6.58
C PRO A 71 -12.41 8.30 -5.66
N ALA A 72 -11.33 8.96 -6.11
CA ALA A 72 -10.63 9.98 -5.33
C ALA A 72 -11.50 11.23 -5.13
N ILE A 73 -12.20 11.68 -6.18
CA ILE A 73 -13.14 12.80 -6.08
C ILE A 73 -14.24 12.51 -5.05
N PHE A 74 -14.81 11.30 -5.11
CA PHE A 74 -15.87 10.90 -4.19
C PHE A 74 -15.37 10.79 -2.74
N ALA A 75 -14.10 10.42 -2.54
CA ALA A 75 -13.46 10.33 -1.23
C ALA A 75 -13.10 11.70 -0.61
N SER A 76 -13.05 12.78 -1.41
CA SER A 76 -12.80 14.14 -0.91
C SER A 76 -13.69 14.49 0.28
N ASP A 77 -13.15 15.29 1.19
CA ASP A 77 -13.84 15.81 2.38
C ASP A 77 -14.85 16.94 2.07
N THR A 78 -14.85 17.50 0.85
CA THR A 78 -15.74 18.60 0.44
C THR A 78 -17.14 18.13 0.10
N THR A 79 -18.19 18.69 0.69
CA THR A 79 -19.58 18.25 0.43
C THR A 79 -20.05 18.60 -0.98
N GLU A 80 -19.44 19.62 -1.61
CA GLU A 80 -19.70 20.02 -2.99
C GLU A 80 -19.37 18.92 -4.01
N ARG A 81 -18.53 17.94 -3.65
CA ARG A 81 -18.15 16.83 -4.53
C ARG A 81 -19.36 16.11 -5.12
N PHE A 82 -20.44 15.93 -4.36
CA PHE A 82 -21.65 15.26 -4.82
C PHE A 82 -22.36 16.05 -5.92
N SER A 83 -22.46 17.37 -5.72
CA SER A 83 -23.05 18.29 -6.70
C SER A 83 -22.21 18.39 -7.96
N LEU A 84 -20.88 18.50 -7.83
CA LEU A 84 -19.96 18.60 -8.96
C LEU A 84 -19.93 17.32 -9.81
N LEU A 85 -19.91 16.14 -9.16
CA LEU A 85 -20.01 14.86 -9.84
C LEU A 85 -21.36 14.71 -10.55
N TYR A 86 -22.46 15.12 -9.90
CA TYR A 86 -23.78 15.09 -10.54
C TYR A 86 -23.85 16.03 -11.75
N GLN A 87 -23.35 17.26 -11.63
CA GLN A 87 -23.27 18.23 -12.73
C GLN A 87 -22.46 17.66 -13.92
N TYR A 88 -21.37 16.96 -13.65
CA TYR A 88 -20.61 16.27 -14.69
C TYR A 88 -21.43 15.19 -15.40
N LEU A 89 -22.16 14.36 -14.65
CA LEU A 89 -23.05 13.34 -15.24
C LEU A 89 -24.19 13.96 -16.05
N GLU A 90 -24.75 15.07 -15.60
CA GLU A 90 -25.78 15.84 -16.31
C GLU A 90 -25.28 16.30 -17.68
N HIS A 91 -24.06 16.84 -17.77
CA HIS A 91 -23.43 17.21 -19.04
C HIS A 91 -23.29 16.02 -19.99
N LEU A 92 -22.84 14.87 -19.47
CA LEU A 92 -22.75 13.63 -20.25
C LEU A 92 -24.10 13.15 -20.76
N GLN A 93 -25.14 13.21 -19.92
CA GLN A 93 -26.50 12.80 -20.29
C GLN A 93 -27.06 13.67 -21.41
N LYS A 94 -26.89 15.00 -21.29
CA LYS A 94 -27.34 15.97 -22.29
C LYS A 94 -26.46 16.01 -23.54
N GLN A 95 -25.36 15.24 -23.56
CA GLN A 95 -24.37 15.25 -24.63
C GLN A 95 -23.82 16.66 -24.90
N THR A 96 -23.67 17.45 -23.84
CA THR A 96 -23.13 18.80 -23.91
C THR A 96 -21.65 18.80 -23.50
N PRO A 97 -20.83 19.71 -24.03
CA PRO A 97 -19.45 19.86 -23.58
C PRO A 97 -19.39 20.09 -22.06
N VAL A 98 -18.54 19.33 -21.37
CA VAL A 98 -18.23 19.57 -19.96
C VAL A 98 -17.37 20.83 -19.87
N PRO A 99 -17.75 21.84 -19.07
CA PRO A 99 -16.96 23.07 -18.93
C PRO A 99 -15.58 22.79 -18.35
N ASP A 100 -14.55 23.47 -18.88
CA ASP A 100 -13.16 23.28 -18.43
C ASP A 100 -12.98 23.57 -16.93
N HIS A 101 -13.69 24.57 -16.39
CA HIS A 101 -13.64 24.90 -14.97
C HIS A 101 -14.17 23.76 -14.09
N LEU A 102 -15.25 23.08 -14.51
CA LEU A 102 -15.81 21.94 -13.79
C LEU A 102 -14.82 20.77 -13.80
N LEU A 103 -14.21 20.49 -14.95
CA LEU A 103 -13.18 19.46 -15.06
C LEU A 103 -11.96 19.78 -14.18
N ALA A 104 -11.50 21.03 -14.17
CA ALA A 104 -10.39 21.48 -13.34
C ALA A 104 -10.71 21.36 -11.84
N GLN A 105 -11.93 21.71 -11.41
CA GLN A 105 -12.39 21.52 -10.03
C GLN A 105 -12.38 20.04 -9.63
N LEU A 106 -12.96 19.16 -10.45
CA LEU A 106 -12.96 17.71 -10.20
C LEU A 106 -11.53 17.14 -10.13
N GLN A 107 -10.65 17.54 -11.04
CA GLN A 107 -9.25 17.13 -11.01
C GLN A 107 -8.52 17.63 -9.76
N THR A 108 -8.87 18.81 -9.26
CA THR A 108 -8.29 19.36 -8.03
C THR A 108 -8.77 18.61 -6.81
N LEU A 109 -10.06 18.27 -6.74
CA LEU A 109 -10.60 17.40 -5.69
C LEU A 109 -9.93 16.03 -5.68
N ALA A 110 -9.72 15.44 -6.86
CA ALA A 110 -9.03 14.16 -7.00
C ALA A 110 -7.61 14.21 -6.42
N ARG A 111 -6.79 15.18 -6.86
CA ARG A 111 -5.40 15.35 -6.40
C ARG A 111 -5.32 15.60 -4.90
N ASN A 112 -6.13 16.52 -4.38
CA ASN A 112 -6.14 16.82 -2.94
C ASN A 112 -6.52 15.58 -2.13
N ALA A 113 -7.50 14.80 -2.59
CA ALA A 113 -7.88 13.55 -1.93
C ALA A 113 -6.75 12.50 -2.02
N GLU A 114 -6.06 12.38 -3.15
CA GLU A 114 -4.90 11.48 -3.33
C GLU A 114 -3.75 11.83 -2.36
N ASP A 115 -3.44 13.12 -2.18
CA ASP A 115 -2.44 13.59 -1.22
C ASP A 115 -2.82 13.21 0.22
N ILE A 116 -4.08 13.41 0.60
CA ILE A 116 -4.60 13.04 1.93
C ILE A 116 -4.64 11.52 2.11
N ILE A 117 -4.97 10.76 1.06
CA ILE A 117 -4.92 9.29 1.07
C ILE A 117 -3.49 8.82 1.28
N LEU A 118 -2.51 9.44 0.62
CA LEU A 118 -1.10 9.11 0.78
C LEU A 118 -0.67 9.36 2.23
N SER A 119 -1.01 10.51 2.81
CA SER A 119 -0.71 10.79 4.23
C SER A 119 -1.37 9.80 5.17
N PHE A 120 -2.64 9.42 4.91
CA PHE A 120 -3.36 8.45 5.73
C PHE A 120 -2.72 7.06 5.66
N ARG A 121 -2.41 6.57 4.45
CA ARG A 121 -1.73 5.28 4.26
C ARG A 121 -0.35 5.25 4.92
N ALA A 122 0.36 6.38 4.93
CA ALA A 122 1.66 6.49 5.59
C ALA A 122 1.60 6.38 7.12
N LEU A 123 0.42 6.56 7.74
CA LEU A 123 0.20 6.28 9.17
C LEU A 123 0.21 4.77 9.48
N MET A 124 0.00 3.92 8.47
CA MET A 124 -0.03 2.49 8.70
C MET A 124 1.34 2.01 9.22
N PRO A 125 1.38 1.16 10.26
CA PRO A 125 2.62 0.61 10.78
C PRO A 125 3.24 -0.41 9.82
N ASP A 126 4.57 -0.56 9.88
CA ASP A 126 5.29 -1.59 9.13
C ASP A 126 4.93 -3.01 9.59
N GLY A 127 5.11 -3.99 8.69
CA GLY A 127 4.79 -5.40 8.94
C GLY A 127 5.61 -6.07 10.06
N HIS A 128 6.81 -5.57 10.38
CA HIS A 128 7.68 -6.15 11.42
C HIS A 128 7.17 -5.95 12.85
N LEU A 129 6.36 -4.90 13.10
CA LEU A 129 5.84 -4.63 14.43
C LEU A 129 4.92 -5.77 14.89
N PRO A 130 5.09 -6.34 16.10
CA PRO A 130 4.23 -7.43 16.56
C PRO A 130 2.85 -6.92 17.03
N GLY A 131 1.85 -7.80 16.95
CA GLY A 131 0.55 -7.59 17.62
C GLY A 131 -0.37 -6.53 16.99
N TRP A 132 -1.38 -6.15 17.79
CA TRP A 132 -2.41 -5.18 17.44
C TRP A 132 -1.84 -3.75 17.43
N GLN A 133 -2.23 -2.95 16.45
CA GLN A 133 -1.75 -1.58 16.29
C GLN A 133 -2.90 -0.56 16.33
N PRO A 134 -2.98 0.30 17.36
CA PRO A 134 -3.90 1.43 17.36
C PRO A 134 -3.31 2.60 16.54
N ILE A 135 -4.16 3.25 15.74
CA ILE A 135 -3.81 4.37 14.86
C ILE A 135 -4.81 5.48 15.13
N THR A 136 -4.31 6.68 15.43
CA THR A 136 -5.14 7.89 15.51
C THR A 136 -5.02 8.65 14.20
N SER A 137 -6.15 9.12 13.67
CA SER A 137 -6.20 9.83 12.41
C SER A 137 -7.23 10.95 12.47
N ASP A 138 -6.85 12.15 12.05
CA ASP A 138 -7.79 13.29 11.92
C ASP A 138 -8.44 13.35 10.52
N HIS A 139 -8.16 12.37 9.66
CA HIS A 139 -8.74 12.31 8.32
C HIS A 139 -10.25 12.02 8.34
N ALA A 140 -10.96 12.59 7.36
CA ALA A 140 -12.39 12.41 7.19
C ALA A 140 -12.79 10.95 6.96
N ALA A 141 -14.01 10.60 7.36
CA ALA A 141 -14.59 9.27 7.16
C ALA A 141 -14.53 8.79 5.69
N SER A 142 -14.76 9.68 4.73
CA SER A 142 -14.73 9.38 3.30
C SER A 142 -13.36 8.92 2.81
N ILE A 143 -12.29 9.55 3.32
CA ILE A 143 -10.92 9.13 3.04
C ILE A 143 -10.68 7.75 3.64
N ILE A 144 -10.99 7.57 4.92
CA ILE A 144 -10.76 6.31 5.64
C ILE A 144 -11.47 5.13 4.94
N ASP A 145 -12.74 5.31 4.60
CA ASP A 145 -13.55 4.26 3.97
C ASP A 145 -13.09 3.93 2.55
N SER A 146 -12.64 4.94 1.79
CA SER A 146 -12.09 4.73 0.46
C SER A 146 -10.86 3.82 0.47
N GLN A 147 -10.17 3.72 1.61
CA GLN A 147 -8.96 2.92 1.78
C GLN A 147 -9.20 1.61 2.55
N ALA A 148 -10.35 1.44 3.20
CA ALA A 148 -10.60 0.33 4.12
C ALA A 148 -10.26 -1.05 3.53
N SER A 149 -10.61 -1.31 2.27
CA SER A 149 -10.32 -2.58 1.58
C SER A 149 -8.86 -2.77 1.16
N LEU A 150 -8.06 -1.70 1.14
CA LEU A 150 -6.66 -1.69 0.71
C LEU A 150 -5.69 -1.80 1.90
N LEU A 151 -6.03 -1.20 3.04
CA LEU A 151 -5.18 -1.17 4.23
C LEU A 151 -4.74 -2.57 4.74
N PRO A 152 -5.55 -3.66 4.65
CA PRO A 152 -5.09 -5.00 5.01
C PRO A 152 -3.89 -5.51 4.18
N ASN A 153 -3.66 -4.94 2.99
CA ASN A 153 -2.48 -5.27 2.18
C ASN A 153 -1.24 -4.43 2.55
N LEU A 154 -1.41 -3.28 3.19
CA LEU A 154 -0.31 -2.48 3.76
C LEU A 154 0.15 -3.03 5.11
N ARG A 155 -0.79 -3.54 5.92
CA ARG A 155 -0.55 -4.14 7.23
C ARG A 155 -1.49 -5.33 7.39
N LEU A 156 -0.94 -6.54 7.24
CA LEU A 156 -1.70 -7.79 7.37
C LEU A 156 -2.11 -8.08 8.81
N GLY A 157 -1.23 -7.76 9.77
CA GLY A 157 -1.49 -7.97 11.18
C GLY A 157 -2.65 -7.08 11.67
N PRO A 158 -3.25 -7.38 12.83
CA PRO A 158 -4.39 -6.62 13.33
C PRO A 158 -4.07 -5.15 13.58
N TRP A 159 -5.02 -4.27 13.28
CA TRP A 159 -4.91 -2.83 13.50
C TRP A 159 -6.29 -2.20 13.65
N ALA A 160 -6.33 -0.99 14.19
CA ALA A 160 -7.53 -0.18 14.19
C ALA A 160 -7.24 1.30 14.10
N VAL A 161 -8.12 2.03 13.43
CA VAL A 161 -8.08 3.48 13.25
C VAL A 161 -9.21 4.11 14.07
N SER A 162 -8.84 5.05 14.94
CA SER A 162 -9.75 5.97 15.62
C SER A 162 -9.70 7.32 14.93
N ALA A 163 -10.86 7.84 14.52
CA ALA A 163 -11.00 9.11 13.83
C ALA A 163 -12.22 9.90 14.35
N PRO A 164 -12.29 11.23 14.12
CA PRO A 164 -13.36 12.09 14.65
C PRO A 164 -14.78 11.66 14.30
N GLU A 165 -14.97 11.06 13.12
CA GLU A 165 -16.30 10.69 12.61
C GLU A 165 -16.60 9.18 12.71
N ARG A 166 -15.61 8.33 13.03
CA ARG A 166 -15.76 6.86 13.02
C ARG A 166 -14.59 6.11 13.63
N THR A 167 -14.80 4.80 13.81
CA THR A 167 -13.77 3.80 14.03
C THR A 167 -13.74 2.78 12.88
N LEU A 168 -12.53 2.33 12.50
CA LEU A 168 -12.29 1.25 11.54
C LEU A 168 -11.36 0.22 12.18
N SER A 169 -11.64 -1.07 12.02
CA SER A 169 -10.85 -2.14 12.65
C SER A 169 -10.65 -3.31 11.71
N TRP A 170 -9.46 -3.90 11.78
CA TRP A 170 -9.05 -5.13 11.10
C TRP A 170 -8.50 -6.11 12.13
N ASP A 171 -9.14 -7.26 12.28
CA ASP A 171 -8.70 -8.29 13.23
C ASP A 171 -7.75 -9.35 12.62
N GLY A 172 -7.36 -9.19 11.36
CA GLY A 172 -6.62 -10.18 10.59
C GLY A 172 -7.50 -11.02 9.65
N GLN A 173 -8.83 -10.92 9.78
CA GLN A 173 -9.80 -11.68 8.98
C GLN A 173 -10.92 -10.80 8.44
N GLU A 174 -11.45 -9.91 9.27
CA GLU A 174 -12.63 -9.11 8.96
C GLU A 174 -12.41 -7.61 9.24
N LEU A 175 -12.90 -6.78 8.31
CA LEU A 175 -12.99 -5.34 8.48
C LEU A 175 -14.30 -4.97 9.16
N ARG A 176 -14.24 -4.14 10.21
CA ARG A 176 -15.42 -3.63 10.91
C ARG A 176 -15.39 -2.11 11.08
N PHE A 177 -16.57 -1.51 11.08
CA PHE A 177 -16.82 -0.08 11.21
C PHE A 177 -17.63 0.20 12.48
N GLY A 178 -17.40 1.35 13.10
CA GLY A 178 -18.15 1.79 14.27
C GLY A 178 -18.24 3.31 14.37
N PRO A 179 -19.03 3.82 15.31
CA PRO A 179 -19.07 5.25 15.62
C PRO A 179 -17.70 5.75 16.12
N PRO A 180 -17.49 7.08 16.17
CA PRO A 180 -16.30 7.63 16.82
C PRO A 180 -16.27 7.25 18.31
N LEU A 181 -15.08 7.18 18.89
CA LEU A 181 -14.93 6.90 20.31
C LEU A 181 -15.42 8.10 21.14
N GLU A 182 -16.27 7.85 22.13
CA GLU A 182 -16.84 8.91 22.99
C GLU A 182 -15.80 9.55 23.92
N THR A 183 -14.76 8.80 24.29
CA THR A 183 -13.70 9.25 25.19
C THR A 183 -12.33 9.06 24.55
N THR A 184 -11.43 10.01 24.80
CA THR A 184 -10.02 9.87 24.42
C THR A 184 -9.40 8.77 25.29
N PRO A 185 -8.89 7.67 24.71
CA PRO A 185 -8.27 6.61 25.49
C PRO A 185 -7.03 7.11 26.24
N SER A 186 -6.88 6.70 27.50
CA SER A 186 -5.74 7.07 28.36
C SER A 186 -4.45 6.30 28.06
N SER A 187 -4.56 5.15 27.39
CA SER A 187 -3.44 4.29 27.03
C SER A 187 -3.68 3.58 25.68
N PRO A 188 -2.64 3.02 25.05
CA PRO A 188 -2.81 2.16 23.88
C PRO A 188 -3.73 0.97 24.14
N GLU A 189 -3.63 0.30 25.29
CA GLU A 189 -4.47 -0.87 25.62
C GLU A 189 -5.96 -0.49 25.74
N ASP A 190 -6.25 0.65 26.37
CA ASP A 190 -7.61 1.21 26.44
C ASP A 190 -8.14 1.55 25.04
N CYS A 191 -7.29 2.13 24.18
CA CYS A 191 -7.65 2.45 22.80
C CYS A 191 -8.06 1.19 22.03
N ILE A 192 -7.29 0.10 22.21
CA ILE A 192 -7.58 -1.19 21.57
C ILE A 192 -8.92 -1.76 22.05
N ALA A 193 -9.16 -1.76 23.36
CA ALA A 193 -10.40 -2.27 23.93
C ALA A 193 -11.62 -1.44 23.48
N ALA A 194 -11.50 -0.11 23.49
CA ALA A 194 -12.55 0.81 23.07
C ALA A 194 -12.91 0.64 21.59
N ILE A 195 -11.92 0.54 20.69
CA ILE A 195 -12.20 0.31 19.26
C ILE A 195 -12.88 -1.04 19.04
N ARG A 196 -12.41 -2.11 19.70
CA ARG A 196 -13.04 -3.44 19.58
C ARG A 196 -14.50 -3.43 20.03
N ALA A 197 -14.85 -2.65 21.05
CA ALA A 197 -16.22 -2.52 21.54
C ALA A 197 -17.11 -1.67 20.63
N ALA A 198 -16.57 -0.61 20.01
CA ALA A 198 -17.32 0.30 19.14
C ALA A 198 -17.65 -0.31 17.77
N THR A 199 -16.78 -1.15 17.22
CA THR A 199 -16.93 -1.66 15.84
C THR A 199 -17.99 -2.76 15.74
N THR A 200 -19.05 -2.50 14.98
CA THR A 200 -20.26 -3.34 14.95
C THR A 200 -20.77 -3.62 13.54
N ALA A 201 -20.41 -2.80 12.55
CA ALA A 201 -20.76 -3.04 11.16
C ALA A 201 -19.67 -3.81 10.41
N GLY A 202 -20.05 -4.80 9.60
CA GLY A 202 -19.12 -5.58 8.79
C GLY A 202 -19.77 -6.06 7.48
N PRO A 203 -19.23 -7.11 6.85
CA PRO A 203 -19.84 -7.81 5.73
C PRO A 203 -21.34 -8.06 5.95
N GLY A 204 -22.18 -7.55 5.05
CA GLY A 204 -23.64 -7.68 5.13
C GLY A 204 -24.37 -6.40 5.54
N ASN A 205 -23.70 -5.40 6.11
CA ASN A 205 -24.30 -4.08 6.33
C ASN A 205 -24.43 -3.33 4.98
N SER A 206 -25.63 -2.87 4.64
CA SER A 206 -25.93 -2.20 3.36
C SER A 206 -25.40 -0.77 3.21
N TYR A 207 -25.01 -0.12 4.30
CA TYR A 207 -24.36 1.19 4.31
C TYR A 207 -22.84 1.09 4.10
N TRP A 208 -22.21 -0.02 4.53
CA TRP A 208 -20.76 -0.25 4.44
C TRP A 208 -20.35 -1.25 3.36
N GLN A 209 -21.21 -1.48 2.36
CA GLN A 209 -20.80 -2.17 1.14
C GLN A 209 -19.57 -1.46 0.55
N ALA A 210 -18.50 -2.19 0.30
CA ALA A 210 -17.19 -1.64 -0.05
C ALA A 210 -17.31 -0.54 -1.14
N PRO A 211 -17.02 0.73 -0.82
CA PRO A 211 -17.03 1.79 -1.82
C PRO A 211 -15.93 1.54 -2.85
N LEU A 212 -16.01 2.20 -4.00
CA LEU A 212 -14.92 2.13 -4.98
C LEU A 212 -13.64 2.65 -4.31
N PRO A 213 -12.57 1.83 -4.24
CA PRO A 213 -11.37 2.26 -3.54
C PRO A 213 -10.63 3.33 -4.37
N ALA A 214 -10.25 4.42 -3.71
CA ALA A 214 -9.40 5.43 -4.33
C ALA A 214 -7.95 4.90 -4.37
N ARG A 215 -7.45 4.70 -5.59
CA ARG A 215 -6.11 4.16 -5.88
C ARG A 215 -5.16 5.32 -6.10
N LEU A 216 -3.94 5.22 -5.57
CA LEU A 216 -2.86 6.10 -5.96
C LEU A 216 -2.27 5.54 -7.26
N HIS A 217 -2.07 6.35 -8.30
CA HIS A 217 -1.41 5.89 -9.52
C HIS A 217 -0.01 6.48 -9.54
N PRO A 218 0.95 5.89 -8.81
CA PRO A 218 2.27 6.49 -8.69
C PRO A 218 2.94 6.53 -10.06
N GLU A 219 3.55 7.66 -10.37
CA GLU A 219 4.49 7.86 -11.46
C GLU A 219 5.93 7.85 -10.91
N PRO A 220 6.95 7.63 -11.76
CA PRO A 220 8.34 7.61 -11.29
C PRO A 220 8.79 8.90 -10.58
N GLU A 221 8.15 10.03 -10.87
CA GLU A 221 8.44 11.30 -10.19
C GLU A 221 7.92 11.32 -8.76
N ASP A 222 6.73 10.79 -8.49
CA ASP A 222 6.17 10.72 -7.12
C ASP A 222 7.10 9.90 -6.21
N VAL A 223 7.63 8.79 -6.75
CA VAL A 223 8.61 7.94 -6.05
C VAL A 223 9.93 8.68 -5.77
N ARG A 224 10.37 9.55 -6.70
CA ARG A 224 11.56 10.38 -6.51
C ARG A 224 11.34 11.47 -5.47
N GLN A 225 10.14 12.01 -5.38
CA GLN A 225 9.77 13.10 -4.46
C GLN A 225 9.43 12.62 -3.05
N ALA A 226 9.05 11.35 -2.87
CA ALA A 226 8.77 10.78 -1.56
C ALA A 226 9.94 10.99 -0.57
N ASN A 227 9.63 11.38 0.67
CA ASN A 227 10.64 11.76 1.65
C ASN A 227 10.69 10.83 2.88
N ALA A 228 9.74 9.90 2.98
CA ALA A 228 9.70 8.89 4.04
C ALA A 228 9.52 7.47 3.49
N LEU A 229 10.03 6.47 4.23
CA LEU A 229 9.87 5.05 3.87
C LEU A 229 8.40 4.61 3.97
N SER A 230 7.64 5.18 4.90
CA SER A 230 6.19 4.94 5.03
C SER A 230 5.41 5.46 3.82
N GLU A 231 5.79 6.63 3.30
CA GLU A 231 5.23 7.21 2.08
C GLU A 231 5.54 6.34 0.85
N LEU A 232 6.78 5.87 0.70
CA LEU A 232 7.14 4.92 -0.34
C LEU A 232 6.31 3.65 -0.27
N ARG A 233 6.14 3.08 0.93
CA ARG A 233 5.31 1.88 1.14
C ARG A 233 3.85 2.13 0.76
N ALA A 234 3.33 3.30 1.10
CA ALA A 234 1.96 3.72 0.79
C ALA A 234 1.72 3.89 -0.73
N LEU A 235 2.66 4.49 -1.46
CA LEU A 235 2.63 4.61 -2.91
C LEU A 235 2.76 3.24 -3.60
N ALA A 236 3.69 2.41 -3.12
CA ALA A 236 4.03 1.13 -3.73
C ALA A 236 2.86 0.13 -3.73
N LEU A 237 1.86 0.31 -2.87
CA LEU A 237 0.65 -0.51 -2.81
C LEU A 237 -0.09 -0.62 -4.15
N ASP A 238 -0.06 0.45 -4.94
CA ASP A 238 -0.78 0.55 -6.22
C ASP A 238 0.20 0.63 -7.42
N CYS A 239 1.45 0.22 -7.23
CA CYS A 239 2.48 0.25 -8.26
C CYS A 239 2.10 -0.60 -9.48
N THR A 240 2.22 0.00 -10.67
CA THR A 240 1.96 -0.66 -11.97
C THR A 240 3.09 -0.47 -12.99
N PHE A 241 4.32 -0.17 -12.53
CA PHE A 241 5.48 0.10 -13.40
C PHE A 241 5.93 -1.07 -14.30
N CYS A 242 5.49 -2.30 -14.00
CA CYS A 242 5.74 -3.47 -14.83
C CYS A 242 4.64 -4.52 -14.64
N ASP A 243 4.63 -5.52 -15.52
CA ASP A 243 3.60 -6.55 -15.55
C ASP A 243 3.63 -7.54 -14.37
N LEU A 244 4.68 -7.51 -13.54
CA LEU A 244 4.79 -8.36 -12.36
C LEU A 244 3.73 -8.06 -11.29
N CYS A 245 3.16 -6.84 -11.28
CA CYS A 245 2.07 -6.49 -10.36
C CYS A 245 0.77 -7.22 -10.68
N LYS A 246 0.61 -7.76 -11.90
CA LYS A 246 -0.64 -8.41 -12.35
C LYS A 246 -0.85 -9.79 -11.70
N PRO A 247 0.14 -10.72 -11.71
CA PRO A 247 -0.01 -12.04 -11.08
C PRO A 247 0.41 -12.09 -9.61
N ALA A 248 1.20 -11.13 -9.12
CA ALA A 248 1.60 -11.05 -7.72
C ALA A 248 0.38 -10.82 -6.81
N THR A 249 0.45 -11.29 -5.57
CA THR A 249 -0.63 -11.05 -4.60
C THR A 249 -0.58 -9.61 -4.10
N ARG A 250 0.63 -9.06 -3.93
CA ARG A 250 0.87 -7.68 -3.50
C ARG A 250 2.33 -7.27 -3.70
N THR A 251 2.58 -5.98 -3.54
CA THR A 251 3.92 -5.42 -3.43
C THR A 251 4.55 -5.80 -2.09
N VAL A 252 5.83 -6.19 -2.11
CA VAL A 252 6.65 -6.39 -0.91
C VAL A 252 7.71 -5.30 -0.87
N SER A 253 7.47 -4.32 -0.01
CA SER A 253 8.43 -3.22 0.25
C SER A 253 9.60 -3.70 1.10
N GLY A 254 10.62 -2.85 1.26
CA GLY A 254 11.62 -3.07 2.29
C GLY A 254 11.03 -3.06 3.69
N GLU A 255 11.74 -3.71 4.62
CA GLU A 255 11.37 -3.79 6.03
C GLU A 255 12.61 -3.57 6.89
N GLY A 256 12.44 -2.87 8.02
CA GLY A 256 13.50 -2.61 8.98
C GLY A 256 13.22 -1.38 9.84
N THR A 257 14.24 -0.96 10.59
CA THR A 257 14.16 0.28 11.38
C THR A 257 14.49 1.50 10.51
N PRO A 258 13.67 2.56 10.53
CA PRO A 258 14.00 3.81 9.87
C PRO A 258 15.37 4.35 10.34
N GLY A 259 16.23 4.71 9.38
CA GLY A 259 17.58 5.22 9.66
C GLY A 259 18.68 4.15 9.82
N SER A 260 18.35 2.86 9.65
CA SER A 260 19.34 1.77 9.59
C SER A 260 20.50 2.08 8.64
N LYS A 261 21.72 1.84 9.12
CA LYS A 261 22.95 2.11 8.35
C LYS A 261 23.46 0.91 7.56
N LEU A 262 22.86 -0.26 7.78
CA LEU A 262 23.11 -1.48 7.02
C LEU A 262 21.88 -1.81 6.19
N LEU A 263 22.08 -1.88 4.88
CA LEU A 263 21.06 -2.23 3.89
C LEU A 263 21.40 -3.59 3.26
N PHE A 264 20.41 -4.49 3.18
CA PHE A 264 20.49 -5.71 2.40
C PHE A 264 19.59 -5.62 1.17
N VAL A 265 20.12 -5.98 0.00
CA VAL A 265 19.38 -5.98 -1.27
C VAL A 265 19.40 -7.37 -1.89
N GLY A 266 18.24 -8.04 -1.86
CA GLY A 266 17.98 -9.31 -2.54
C GLY A 266 17.51 -9.15 -3.99
N GLU A 267 17.03 -10.25 -4.58
CA GLU A 267 16.56 -10.29 -5.96
C GLU A 267 15.11 -9.81 -6.09
N GLN A 268 14.16 -10.56 -5.53
CA GLN A 268 12.73 -10.31 -5.57
C GLN A 268 12.04 -11.06 -4.41
N PRO A 269 10.76 -10.81 -4.12
CA PRO A 269 10.01 -11.60 -3.15
C PRO A 269 9.82 -13.03 -3.65
N GLY A 270 9.81 -13.99 -2.74
CA GLY A 270 9.39 -15.36 -3.03
C GLY A 270 7.91 -15.59 -2.73
N ASP A 271 7.51 -16.87 -2.74
CA ASP A 271 6.15 -17.32 -2.49
C ASP A 271 5.63 -16.89 -1.10
N GLN A 272 6.42 -17.08 -0.05
CA GLN A 272 6.00 -16.71 1.30
C GLN A 272 6.02 -15.20 1.51
N GLU A 273 7.02 -14.51 0.94
CA GLU A 273 7.14 -13.06 1.01
C GLU A 273 5.93 -12.37 0.36
N ASP A 274 5.51 -12.81 -0.83
CA ASP A 274 4.34 -12.28 -1.53
C ASP A 274 3.03 -12.50 -0.75
N LEU A 275 2.87 -13.63 -0.06
CA LEU A 275 1.68 -13.90 0.76
C LEU A 275 1.70 -13.19 2.12
N GLN A 276 2.88 -12.88 2.65
CA GLN A 276 3.03 -12.23 3.96
C GLN A 276 3.27 -10.72 3.86
N GLY A 277 3.59 -10.19 2.67
CA GLY A 277 3.92 -8.79 2.47
C GLY A 277 5.27 -8.36 3.08
N ARG A 278 6.15 -9.32 3.43
CA ARG A 278 7.39 -9.07 4.18
C ARG A 278 8.60 -9.70 3.48
N PRO A 279 9.75 -9.02 3.42
CA PRO A 279 10.94 -9.56 2.74
C PRO A 279 11.67 -10.58 3.62
N PHE A 280 12.24 -11.62 2.98
CA PHE A 280 13.08 -12.63 3.64
C PHE A 280 12.39 -13.35 4.82
N VAL A 281 11.17 -13.87 4.61
CA VAL A 281 10.43 -14.67 5.62
C VAL A 281 10.41 -16.17 5.31
N GLY A 282 10.69 -16.55 4.06
CA GLY A 282 10.75 -17.94 3.62
C GLY A 282 12.05 -18.65 4.01
N PRO A 283 12.30 -19.87 3.48
CA PRO A 283 13.47 -20.68 3.86
C PRO A 283 14.82 -19.98 3.64
N ALA A 284 14.93 -19.16 2.59
CA ALA A 284 16.14 -18.38 2.32
C ALA A 284 16.33 -17.25 3.36
N GLY A 285 15.24 -16.63 3.81
CA GLY A 285 15.23 -15.67 4.90
C GLY A 285 15.65 -16.27 6.23
N GLN A 286 15.12 -17.43 6.58
CA GLN A 286 15.52 -18.16 7.80
C GLN A 286 17.00 -18.57 7.79
N LEU A 287 17.56 -18.92 6.63
CA LEU A 287 19.00 -19.16 6.51
C LEU A 287 19.79 -17.86 6.68
N PHE A 288 19.33 -16.77 6.07
CA PHE A 288 19.92 -15.44 6.22
C PHE A 288 19.93 -15.02 7.69
N ASP A 289 18.81 -15.12 8.40
CA ASP A 289 18.69 -14.72 9.80
C ASP A 289 19.68 -15.47 10.69
N ARG A 290 19.80 -16.79 10.52
CA ARG A 290 20.78 -17.60 11.27
C ARG A 290 22.22 -17.18 10.98
N ALA A 291 22.57 -17.01 9.71
CA ALA A 291 23.91 -16.62 9.30
C ALA A 291 24.25 -15.19 9.76
N PHE A 292 23.29 -14.28 9.72
CA PHE A 292 23.46 -12.90 10.14
C PHE A 292 23.61 -12.81 11.66
N GLN A 293 22.81 -13.55 12.42
CA GLN A 293 22.99 -13.68 13.86
C GLN A 293 24.36 -14.27 14.23
N GLU A 294 24.81 -15.32 13.52
CA GLU A 294 26.14 -15.92 13.71
C GLU A 294 27.29 -14.96 13.35
N ALA A 295 27.05 -14.04 12.42
CA ALA A 295 27.97 -12.96 12.11
C ALA A 295 28.00 -11.85 13.18
N GLY A 296 27.13 -11.92 14.19
CA GLY A 296 26.96 -10.88 15.23
C GLY A 296 26.05 -9.73 14.79
N GLY A 297 25.24 -9.96 13.76
CA GLY A 297 24.27 -9.00 13.25
C GLY A 297 22.97 -8.98 14.04
N ASP A 298 22.26 -7.86 13.95
CA ASP A 298 20.97 -7.62 14.59
C ASP A 298 19.97 -7.19 13.52
N ARG A 299 18.98 -8.04 13.21
CA ARG A 299 18.00 -7.79 12.13
C ARG A 299 17.21 -6.50 12.37
N ASP A 300 16.89 -6.19 13.62
CA ASP A 300 16.08 -5.03 13.97
C ASP A 300 16.83 -3.71 13.71
N ARG A 301 18.17 -3.77 13.57
CA ARG A 301 19.01 -2.61 13.26
C ARG A 301 19.35 -2.50 11.77
N THR A 302 18.68 -3.26 10.91
CA THR A 302 18.96 -3.31 9.46
C THR A 302 17.72 -2.99 8.64
N TRP A 303 17.95 -2.58 7.40
CA TRP A 303 16.91 -2.51 6.37
C TRP A 303 17.13 -3.63 5.36
N ILE A 304 16.10 -4.41 5.08
CA ILE A 304 16.15 -5.54 4.15
C ILE A 304 15.13 -5.30 3.05
N THR A 305 15.56 -5.38 1.79
CA THR A 305 14.70 -5.15 0.64
C THR A 305 15.14 -5.99 -0.56
N ASN A 306 14.45 -5.84 -1.68
CA ASN A 306 14.76 -6.52 -2.94
C ASN A 306 14.90 -5.53 -4.09
N ALA A 307 15.64 -5.91 -5.13
CA ALA A 307 15.74 -5.13 -6.37
C ALA A 307 14.38 -4.96 -7.08
N VAL A 308 13.56 -6.01 -7.07
CA VAL A 308 12.18 -6.01 -7.60
C VAL A 308 11.20 -6.21 -6.45
N LYS A 309 10.04 -5.54 -6.48
CA LYS A 309 9.05 -5.52 -5.37
C LYS A 309 7.87 -6.49 -5.54
N HIS A 310 7.75 -7.15 -6.68
CA HIS A 310 6.69 -8.11 -6.98
C HIS A 310 7.27 -9.48 -7.30
N PHE A 311 6.59 -10.55 -6.90
CA PHE A 311 7.06 -11.92 -7.14
C PHE A 311 6.79 -12.37 -8.58
N LYS A 312 7.85 -12.64 -9.35
CA LYS A 312 7.76 -13.29 -10.66
C LYS A 312 7.72 -14.81 -10.53
N PHE A 313 6.65 -15.43 -11.02
CA PHE A 313 6.48 -16.88 -11.00
C PHE A 313 5.68 -17.42 -12.18
N VAL A 314 5.80 -18.74 -12.40
CA VAL A 314 4.93 -19.51 -13.28
C VAL A 314 4.13 -20.51 -12.44
N PRO A 315 2.79 -20.56 -12.54
CA PRO A 315 1.99 -21.54 -11.82
C PRO A 315 2.19 -22.94 -12.42
N ARG A 316 2.47 -23.95 -11.57
CA ARG A 316 2.58 -25.36 -11.97
C ARG A 316 2.04 -26.26 -10.86
N ASN A 317 0.99 -27.04 -11.14
CA ASN A 317 0.37 -28.00 -10.21
C ASN A 317 0.15 -27.40 -8.81
N HIS A 318 -0.58 -26.28 -8.73
CA HIS A 318 -0.86 -25.53 -7.49
C HIS A 318 0.36 -24.90 -6.79
N ARG A 319 1.56 -24.98 -7.38
CA ARG A 319 2.77 -24.32 -6.88
C ARG A 319 3.13 -23.10 -7.70
N ARG A 320 3.72 -22.09 -7.05
CA ARG A 320 4.25 -20.89 -7.71
C ARG A 320 5.75 -21.05 -7.89
N ILE A 321 6.17 -21.32 -9.12
CA ILE A 321 7.57 -21.60 -9.45
C ILE A 321 8.27 -20.29 -9.78
N HIS A 322 9.14 -19.87 -8.86
CA HIS A 322 9.96 -18.67 -9.00
C HIS A 322 10.68 -18.59 -10.36
N GLN A 323 10.63 -17.41 -11.00
CA GLN A 323 11.40 -17.06 -12.20
C GLN A 323 12.27 -15.85 -11.90
N LYS A 324 13.50 -15.83 -12.42
CA LYS A 324 14.39 -14.68 -12.25
C LYS A 324 13.79 -13.45 -12.97
N PRO A 325 13.81 -12.25 -12.36
CA PRO A 325 13.45 -11.04 -13.07
C PRO A 325 14.47 -10.73 -14.17
N ASP A 326 14.00 -10.17 -15.28
CA ASP A 326 14.85 -9.73 -16.38
C ASP A 326 15.30 -8.27 -16.21
N THR A 327 16.15 -7.80 -17.14
CA THR A 327 16.72 -6.46 -17.09
C THR A 327 15.66 -5.36 -17.17
N ALA A 328 14.59 -5.56 -17.96
CA ALA A 328 13.54 -4.56 -18.09
C ALA A 328 12.73 -4.45 -16.79
N GLU A 329 12.41 -5.57 -16.16
CA GLU A 329 11.71 -5.60 -14.86
C GLU A 329 12.55 -4.96 -13.74
N ILE A 330 13.86 -5.22 -13.71
CA ILE A 330 14.79 -4.57 -12.76
C ILE A 330 14.81 -3.06 -13.00
N GLN A 331 14.90 -2.60 -14.26
CA GLN A 331 14.91 -1.18 -14.60
C GLN A 331 13.58 -0.49 -14.25
N SER A 332 12.45 -1.11 -14.54
CA SER A 332 11.12 -0.60 -14.16
C SER A 332 10.97 -0.47 -12.64
N CYS A 333 11.62 -1.33 -11.86
CA CYS A 333 11.55 -1.29 -10.39
C CYS A 333 12.63 -0.41 -9.74
N ALA A 334 13.67 -0.01 -10.49
CA ALA A 334 14.80 0.78 -10.00
C ALA A 334 14.43 2.07 -9.26
N PRO A 335 13.37 2.83 -9.62
CA PRO A 335 12.96 4.01 -8.86
C PRO A 335 12.70 3.72 -7.37
N TRP A 336 12.11 2.56 -7.05
CA TRP A 336 11.79 2.18 -5.67
C TRP A 336 13.05 1.94 -4.83
N LEU A 337 13.99 1.12 -5.35
CA LEU A 337 15.25 0.85 -4.65
C LEU A 337 16.10 2.12 -4.51
N SER A 338 16.11 2.97 -5.53
CA SER A 338 16.83 4.24 -5.51
C SER A 338 16.26 5.17 -4.44
N ALA A 339 14.93 5.24 -4.32
CA ALA A 339 14.27 6.04 -3.28
C ALA A 339 14.52 5.48 -1.86
N GLU A 340 14.44 4.16 -1.66
CA GLU A 340 14.81 3.54 -0.38
C GLU A 340 16.25 3.90 0.03
N ARG A 341 17.22 3.76 -0.88
CA ARG A 341 18.63 4.12 -0.61
C ARG A 341 18.80 5.61 -0.29
N ARG A 342 18.15 6.49 -1.07
CA ARG A 342 18.19 7.95 -0.88
C ARG A 342 17.64 8.36 0.49
N ILE A 343 16.51 7.79 0.90
CA ILE A 343 15.87 8.13 2.18
C ILE A 343 16.67 7.53 3.36
N LEU A 344 17.09 6.27 3.24
CA LEU A 344 17.79 5.55 4.30
C LEU A 344 19.21 6.09 4.55
N ARG A 345 19.91 6.47 3.47
CA ARG A 345 21.35 6.83 3.48
C ARG A 345 22.19 5.79 4.24
N PRO A 346 22.24 4.53 3.73
CA PRO A 346 23.01 3.48 4.38
C PRO A 346 24.51 3.81 4.32
N ARG A 347 25.28 3.34 5.31
CA ARG A 347 26.75 3.35 5.27
C ARG A 347 27.29 2.13 4.55
N VAL A 348 26.61 0.99 4.71
CA VAL A 348 26.98 -0.29 4.10
C VAL A 348 25.78 -0.89 3.38
N THR A 349 25.98 -1.32 2.14
CA THR A 349 24.98 -2.02 1.32
C THR A 349 25.49 -3.41 0.94
N VAL A 350 24.83 -4.45 1.44
CA VAL A 350 25.12 -5.84 1.11
C VAL A 350 24.20 -6.31 -0.01
N MET A 351 24.82 -6.68 -1.13
CA MET A 351 24.15 -7.13 -2.35
C MET A 351 24.11 -8.66 -2.39
N LEU A 352 22.93 -9.24 -2.23
CA LEU A 352 22.70 -10.67 -2.13
C LEU A 352 22.44 -11.27 -3.53
N GLY A 353 23.46 -11.86 -4.13
CA GLY A 353 23.40 -12.49 -5.44
C GLY A 353 23.49 -11.52 -6.62
N VAL A 354 23.44 -12.09 -7.84
CA VAL A 354 23.72 -11.35 -9.08
C VAL A 354 22.74 -10.20 -9.30
N THR A 355 21.44 -10.44 -9.05
CA THR A 355 20.40 -9.46 -9.33
C THR A 355 20.46 -8.27 -8.38
N GLY A 356 20.55 -8.52 -7.07
CA GLY A 356 20.73 -7.46 -6.08
C GLY A 356 21.98 -6.62 -6.37
N ALA A 357 23.09 -7.27 -6.72
CA ALA A 357 24.32 -6.58 -7.08
C ALA A 357 24.20 -5.77 -8.38
N SER A 358 23.59 -6.32 -9.42
CA SER A 358 23.44 -5.62 -10.70
C SER A 358 22.51 -4.42 -10.59
N ALA A 359 21.47 -4.51 -9.75
CA ALA A 359 20.54 -3.42 -9.50
C ALA A 359 21.19 -2.25 -8.73
N VAL A 360 22.04 -2.55 -7.74
CA VAL A 360 22.74 -1.52 -6.95
C VAL A 360 23.91 -0.90 -7.72
N LEU A 361 24.68 -1.70 -8.48
CA LEU A 361 25.87 -1.26 -9.21
C LEU A 361 25.57 -0.72 -10.61
N GLY A 362 24.34 -0.84 -11.12
CA GLY A 362 23.97 -0.37 -12.45
C GLY A 362 24.64 -1.11 -13.62
N ARG A 363 25.27 -2.27 -13.37
CA ARG A 363 26.01 -3.05 -14.38
C ARG A 363 25.88 -4.56 -14.16
N PRO A 364 26.12 -5.40 -15.18
CA PRO A 364 26.22 -6.84 -15.00
C PRO A 364 27.32 -7.24 -13.99
N VAL A 365 27.02 -8.23 -13.15
CA VAL A 365 27.89 -8.71 -12.06
C VAL A 365 28.20 -10.20 -12.21
N THR A 366 29.47 -10.55 -11.97
CA THR A 366 29.91 -11.94 -11.81
C THR A 366 30.34 -12.17 -10.36
N ILE A 367 29.59 -13.00 -9.62
CA ILE A 367 29.79 -13.19 -8.17
C ILE A 367 31.21 -13.63 -7.83
N SER A 368 31.80 -14.58 -8.57
CA SER A 368 33.14 -15.09 -8.28
C SER A 368 34.24 -14.03 -8.37
N ARG A 369 34.02 -12.93 -9.11
CA ARG A 369 34.97 -11.82 -9.26
C ARG A 369 34.76 -10.71 -8.21
N GLU A 370 33.52 -10.55 -7.76
CA GLU A 370 33.06 -9.37 -7.02
C GLU A 370 32.83 -9.65 -5.53
N ARG A 371 32.68 -10.93 -5.16
CA ARG A 371 32.39 -11.33 -3.78
C ARG A 371 33.56 -11.08 -2.83
N SER A 372 33.25 -10.83 -1.56
CA SER A 372 34.22 -10.70 -0.45
C SER A 372 35.21 -9.54 -0.61
N ARG A 373 34.76 -8.41 -1.16
CA ARG A 373 35.55 -7.17 -1.26
C ARG A 373 34.67 -5.96 -1.00
N PHE A 374 35.29 -4.87 -0.54
CA PHE A 374 34.64 -3.57 -0.45
C PHE A 374 34.60 -2.92 -1.84
N ILE A 375 33.47 -2.30 -2.15
CA ILE A 375 33.21 -1.58 -3.39
C ILE A 375 32.71 -0.20 -3.00
N GLU A 376 33.34 0.87 -3.46
CA GLU A 376 32.81 2.22 -3.30
C GLU A 376 31.59 2.38 -4.22
N LEU A 377 30.43 2.74 -3.67
CA LEU A 377 29.20 2.97 -4.42
C LEU A 377 29.06 4.45 -4.80
N GLU A 378 28.26 4.73 -5.83
CA GLU A 378 28.03 6.10 -6.34
C GLU A 378 27.42 7.05 -5.28
N ASP A 379 26.71 6.51 -4.29
CA ASP A 379 26.15 7.28 -3.16
C ASP A 379 27.15 7.49 -2.01
N GLY A 380 28.43 7.09 -2.19
CA GLY A 380 29.50 7.18 -1.21
C GLY A 380 29.45 6.10 -0.13
N SER A 381 28.50 5.16 -0.18
CA SER A 381 28.42 4.05 0.76
C SER A 381 29.32 2.87 0.36
N THR A 382 29.64 2.01 1.32
CA THR A 382 30.43 0.79 1.09
C THR A 382 29.55 -0.36 0.64
N GLY A 383 29.78 -0.88 -0.56
CA GLY A 383 29.14 -2.04 -1.12
C GLY A 383 29.90 -3.33 -0.81
N ILE A 384 29.16 -4.41 -0.53
CA ILE A 384 29.70 -5.77 -0.42
C ILE A 384 28.82 -6.72 -1.20
N VAL A 385 29.40 -7.50 -2.12
CA VAL A 385 28.68 -8.54 -2.86
C VAL A 385 28.87 -9.89 -2.18
N THR A 386 27.79 -10.67 -2.06
CA THR A 386 27.86 -12.07 -1.63
C THR A 386 26.84 -12.93 -2.38
N VAL A 387 26.81 -14.23 -2.10
CA VAL A 387 25.84 -15.16 -2.67
C VAL A 387 24.44 -14.91 -2.11
N HIS A 388 23.41 -15.17 -2.90
CA HIS A 388 22.04 -15.14 -2.39
C HIS A 388 21.80 -16.36 -1.46
N PRO A 389 21.11 -16.23 -0.31
CA PRO A 389 20.88 -17.34 0.62
C PRO A 389 20.21 -18.58 -0.02
N SER A 390 19.37 -18.37 -1.03
CA SER A 390 18.73 -19.47 -1.77
C SER A 390 19.72 -20.37 -2.55
N TYR A 391 20.90 -19.86 -2.91
CA TYR A 391 21.97 -20.66 -3.51
C TYR A 391 22.48 -21.72 -2.52
N LEU A 392 22.69 -21.31 -1.26
CA LEU A 392 23.16 -22.22 -0.20
C LEU A 392 22.17 -23.34 0.09
N LEU A 393 20.87 -23.11 -0.09
CA LEU A 393 19.82 -24.13 0.06
C LEU A 393 19.82 -25.15 -1.08
N ARG A 394 20.32 -24.79 -2.27
CA ARG A 394 20.30 -25.63 -3.48
C ARG A 394 21.59 -26.43 -3.67
N LEU A 395 22.63 -26.20 -2.86
CA LEU A 395 23.87 -26.96 -2.93
C LEU A 395 23.63 -28.43 -2.53
N PRO A 396 23.91 -29.40 -3.42
CA PRO A 396 23.69 -30.82 -3.13
C PRO A 396 24.78 -31.41 -2.24
N ASP A 397 26.03 -30.95 -2.41
CA ASP A 397 27.19 -31.43 -1.64
C ASP A 397 27.23 -30.77 -0.24
N PRO A 398 27.17 -31.56 0.85
CA PRO A 398 27.23 -31.04 2.20
C PRO A 398 28.52 -30.27 2.52
N GLU A 399 29.66 -30.69 1.98
CA GLU A 399 30.93 -30.02 2.26
C GLU A 399 31.01 -28.66 1.55
N ALA A 400 30.64 -28.59 0.27
CA ALA A 400 30.53 -27.34 -0.45
C ALA A 400 29.53 -26.40 0.24
N LYS A 401 28.40 -26.92 0.72
CA LYS A 401 27.40 -26.14 1.45
C LYS A 401 27.99 -25.55 2.74
N ALA A 402 28.73 -26.33 3.52
CA ALA A 402 29.40 -25.85 4.72
C ALA A 402 30.45 -24.77 4.39
N ARG A 403 31.32 -25.01 3.40
CA ARG A 403 32.34 -24.04 2.96
C ARG A 403 31.71 -22.73 2.49
N GLU A 404 30.67 -22.79 1.68
CA GLU A 404 30.01 -21.61 1.14
C GLU A 404 29.20 -20.85 2.20
N TYR A 405 28.63 -21.56 3.17
CA TYR A 405 27.99 -20.95 4.35
C TYR A 405 29.02 -20.22 5.22
N THR A 406 30.17 -20.82 5.51
CA THR A 406 31.24 -20.14 6.27
C THR A 406 31.69 -18.86 5.57
N LYS A 407 31.91 -18.89 4.25
CA LYS A 407 32.22 -17.68 3.48
C LYS A 407 31.10 -16.64 3.54
N PHE A 408 29.84 -17.07 3.50
CA PHE A 408 28.68 -16.18 3.59
C PHE A 408 28.65 -15.45 4.94
N VAL A 409 28.86 -16.18 6.06
CA VAL A 409 28.99 -15.58 7.39
C VAL A 409 30.18 -14.62 7.46
N THR A 410 31.32 -14.95 6.85
CA THR A 410 32.48 -14.03 6.76
C THR A 410 32.14 -12.73 6.02
N ASP A 411 31.45 -12.81 4.89
CA ASP A 411 31.01 -11.61 4.14
C ASP A 411 30.08 -10.73 4.98
N LEU A 412 29.18 -11.33 5.76
CA LEU A 412 28.30 -10.62 6.68
C LEU A 412 29.09 -9.95 7.81
N ARG A 413 30.11 -10.61 8.36
CA ARG A 413 31.01 -10.01 9.36
C ARG A 413 31.76 -8.81 8.78
N MET A 414 32.26 -8.91 7.54
CA MET A 414 32.90 -7.78 6.86
C MET A 414 31.95 -6.57 6.76
N ALA A 415 30.68 -6.81 6.43
CA ALA A 415 29.67 -5.75 6.37
C ALA A 415 29.43 -5.08 7.72
N ILE A 416 29.36 -5.88 8.80
CA ILE A 416 29.17 -5.37 10.15
C ILE A 416 30.39 -4.56 10.61
N SER A 417 31.60 -5.04 10.33
CA SER A 417 32.84 -4.31 10.66
C SER A 417 32.92 -2.96 9.96
N ALA A 418 32.52 -2.88 8.69
CA ALA A 418 32.51 -1.63 7.92
C ALA A 418 31.47 -0.59 8.41
N LEU A 419 30.58 -0.94 9.36
CA LEU A 419 29.70 0.04 10.00
C LEU A 419 30.36 0.78 11.16
N ALA A 420 31.40 0.18 11.76
CA ALA A 420 32.07 0.68 12.96
C ALA A 420 33.18 1.70 12.63
N GLU A 421 33.79 1.57 11.46
CA GLU A 421 34.57 2.61 10.77
C GLU A 421 33.59 3.66 10.25
#